data_AF-A0A539CW34-F1
#
_entry.id   AF-A0A539CW34-F1
#
_cell.length_a   1.000
_cell.length_b   1.000
_cell.length_c   1.000
_cell.angle_alpha   90.00
_cell.angle_beta   90.00
_cell.angle_gamma   90.00
#
_symmetry.space_group_name_H-M   'P 1'
#
loop_
_entity.id
_entity.type
_entity.pdbx_description
1 polymer ?
#
loop_
_entity_poly.entity_id
_entity_poly.type
_entity_poly.pdbx_seq_one_letter_code
_entity_poly.pdbx_strand_id
1 'polypeptide(L)'
;MGAALEGLGRLDEAIDSYNTAVKLNPKLLAIRVWLHHKRRFDCNWDGIEADERELRALMASAREPVHPFPVLSMALSAGEQLDVARAYAASFAAAPMEHRREDYAGARKLRIGYLSADFCRHATALLMAEFFERHDRSCFETFAYSHGAETTVNLGFGCAPPSTNSSISGQ
;
A
#
# COMPACT_ATOMS: atom_id res chain seq x y z
N MET A 1 9.89 -15.70 -8.33
CA MET A 1 10.92 -15.51 -7.27
C MET A 1 11.24 -14.04 -7.06
N GLY A 2 11.17 -13.17 -8.07
CA GLY A 2 11.43 -11.71 -7.99
C GLY A 2 10.93 -11.00 -6.72
N ALA A 3 9.62 -11.03 -6.43
CA ALA A 3 9.07 -10.33 -5.26
C ALA A 3 9.63 -10.82 -3.90
N ALA A 4 9.97 -12.11 -3.79
CA ALA A 4 10.58 -12.64 -2.57
C ALA A 4 12.04 -12.21 -2.43
N LEU A 5 12.79 -12.17 -3.54
CA LEU A 5 14.18 -11.69 -3.57
C LEU A 5 14.25 -10.19 -3.24
N GLU A 6 13.28 -9.41 -3.71
CA GLU A 6 13.11 -8.01 -3.31
C GLU A 6 12.90 -7.86 -1.80
N GLY A 7 12.00 -8.66 -1.21
CA GLY A 7 11.78 -8.67 0.23
C GLY A 7 13.03 -9.02 1.06
N LEU A 8 14.00 -9.70 0.44
CA LEU A 8 15.31 -10.02 1.03
C LEU A 8 16.40 -8.98 0.72
N GLY A 9 16.08 -7.90 0.00
CA GLY A 9 17.04 -6.87 -0.42
C GLY A 9 17.97 -7.28 -1.56
N ARG A 10 17.71 -8.40 -2.24
CA ARG A 10 18.54 -8.94 -3.33
C ARG A 10 18.02 -8.41 -4.67
N LEU A 11 18.18 -7.10 -4.89
CA LEU A 11 17.54 -6.39 -6.00
C LEU A 11 18.01 -6.89 -7.38
N ASP A 12 19.31 -7.10 -7.58
CA ASP A 12 19.87 -7.57 -8.85
C ASP A 12 19.25 -8.91 -9.26
N GLU A 13 19.19 -9.86 -8.32
CA GLU A 13 18.60 -11.18 -8.55
C GLU A 13 17.08 -11.11 -8.75
N ALA A 14 16.41 -10.14 -8.12
CA ALA A 14 15.01 -9.88 -8.36
C ALA A 14 14.78 -9.42 -9.80
N ILE A 15 15.60 -8.48 -10.30
CA ILE A 15 15.58 -7.99 -11.68
C ILE A 15 15.85 -9.15 -12.66
N ASP A 16 16.84 -10.00 -12.41
CA ASP A 16 17.11 -11.19 -13.23
C ASP A 16 15.93 -12.17 -13.25
N SER A 17 15.28 -12.37 -12.11
CA SER A 17 14.07 -13.19 -12.02
C SER A 17 12.92 -12.58 -12.84
N TYR A 18 12.75 -11.26 -12.81
CA TYR A 18 11.73 -10.57 -13.61
C TYR A 18 12.04 -10.64 -15.11
N ASN A 19 13.29 -10.40 -15.51
CA ASN A 19 13.74 -10.55 -16.89
C ASN A 19 13.49 -11.95 -17.42
N THR A 20 13.76 -12.98 -16.62
CA THR A 20 13.47 -14.38 -16.98
C THR A 20 11.98 -14.60 -17.18
N ALA A 21 11.13 -14.08 -16.28
CA ALA A 21 9.67 -14.20 -16.42
C ALA A 21 9.15 -13.51 -17.69
N VAL A 22 9.67 -12.33 -18.04
CA VAL A 22 9.28 -11.61 -19.27
C VAL A 22 9.76 -12.36 -20.53
N LYS A 23 10.95 -12.96 -20.51
CA LYS A 23 11.44 -13.81 -21.62
C LYS A 23 10.54 -15.04 -21.84
N LEU A 24 10.08 -15.67 -20.76
CA LEU A 24 9.21 -16.84 -20.84
C LEU A 24 7.79 -16.48 -21.30
N ASN A 25 7.25 -15.35 -20.84
CA ASN A 25 5.96 -14.86 -21.28
C ASN A 25 5.95 -13.32 -21.37
N PRO A 26 6.16 -12.78 -22.58
CA PRO A 26 6.18 -11.33 -22.82
C PRO A 26 4.85 -10.62 -22.57
N LYS A 27 3.76 -11.37 -22.38
CA LYS A 27 2.41 -10.83 -22.17
C LYS A 27 2.09 -10.58 -20.69
N LEU A 28 2.98 -10.91 -19.76
CA LEU A 28 2.79 -10.69 -18.32
C LEU A 28 2.90 -9.20 -17.95
N LEU A 29 1.84 -8.44 -18.22
CA LEU A 29 1.84 -6.99 -18.06
C LEU A 29 2.19 -6.56 -16.63
N ALA A 30 1.60 -7.19 -15.61
CA ALA A 30 1.90 -6.89 -14.21
C ALA A 30 3.39 -7.04 -13.88
N ILE A 31 4.04 -8.10 -14.40
CA ILE A 31 5.47 -8.34 -14.18
C ILE A 31 6.33 -7.33 -14.92
N ARG A 32 5.95 -6.95 -16.15
CA ARG A 32 6.68 -5.93 -16.90
C ARG A 32 6.62 -4.56 -16.23
N VAL A 33 5.47 -4.17 -15.69
CA VAL A 33 5.32 -2.93 -14.91
C VAL A 33 6.20 -2.95 -13.66
N TRP A 34 6.25 -4.07 -12.94
CA TRP A 34 7.16 -4.23 -11.80
C TRP A 34 8.63 -4.18 -12.20
N LEU A 35 9.03 -4.85 -13.28
CA LEU A 35 10.39 -4.80 -13.82
C LEU A 35 10.78 -3.35 -14.16
N HIS A 36 9.93 -2.63 -14.89
CA HIS A 36 10.16 -1.22 -15.23
C HIS A 36 10.38 -0.36 -13.98
N HIS A 37 9.54 -0.55 -12.95
CA HIS A 37 9.70 0.15 -11.67
C HIS A 37 11.03 -0.18 -10.98
N LYS A 38 11.48 -1.44 -10.99
CA LYS A 38 12.77 -1.84 -10.40
C LYS A 38 13.97 -1.32 -11.17
N ARG A 39 13.89 -1.28 -12.49
CA ARG A 39 14.93 -0.65 -13.31
C ARG A 39 15.09 0.83 -12.98
N ARG A 40 13.99 1.56 -12.76
CA ARG A 40 14.04 2.96 -12.32
C ARG A 40 14.58 3.10 -10.89
N PHE A 41 14.24 2.18 -10.00
CA PHE A 41 14.76 2.16 -8.63
C PHE A 41 16.28 1.96 -8.61
N ASP A 42 16.81 1.12 -9.50
CA ASP A 42 18.24 0.84 -9.67
C ASP A 42 18.95 1.84 -10.60
N CYS A 43 18.27 2.91 -11.05
CA CYS A 43 18.79 3.88 -12.01
C CYS A 43 19.29 3.26 -13.34
N ASN A 44 18.74 2.12 -13.73
CA ASN A 44 18.97 1.51 -15.05
C ASN A 44 18.03 2.15 -16.08
N TRP A 45 18.56 3.14 -16.80
CA TRP A 45 17.80 3.97 -17.73
C TRP A 45 17.80 3.47 -19.18
N ASP A 46 18.54 2.40 -19.50
CA ASP A 46 18.76 1.97 -20.89
C ASP A 46 17.46 1.60 -21.61
N GLY A 47 17.00 2.45 -22.53
CA GLY A 47 15.76 2.21 -23.27
C GLY A 47 14.48 2.27 -22.42
N ILE A 48 14.54 2.88 -21.23
CA ILE A 48 13.40 2.99 -20.32
C ILE A 48 12.22 3.73 -20.95
N GLU A 49 12.47 4.75 -21.78
CA GLU A 49 11.41 5.55 -22.38
C GLU A 49 10.68 4.77 -23.49
N ALA A 50 11.39 3.87 -24.18
CA ALA A 50 10.78 2.99 -25.16
C ALA A 50 9.89 1.94 -24.47
N ASP A 51 10.40 1.33 -23.40
CA ASP A 51 9.62 0.40 -22.57
C ASP A 51 8.40 1.09 -21.95
N GLU A 52 8.55 2.30 -21.41
CA GLU A 52 7.43 3.06 -20.83
C GLU A 52 6.33 3.35 -21.87
N ARG A 53 6.70 3.75 -23.09
CA ARG A 53 5.72 3.94 -24.19
C ARG A 53 4.97 2.65 -24.51
N GLU A 54 5.67 1.52 -24.58
CA GLU A 54 5.05 0.23 -24.85
C GLU A 54 4.12 -0.19 -23.70
N LEU A 55 4.57 -0.07 -22.45
CA LEU A 55 3.77 -0.39 -21.26
C LEU A 55 2.52 0.46 -21.19
N ARG A 56 2.62 1.75 -21.50
CA ARG A 56 1.47 2.64 -21.53
C ARG A 56 0.44 2.24 -22.60
N ALA A 57 0.89 1.87 -23.80
CA ALA A 57 0.01 1.34 -24.85
C ALA A 57 -0.64 0.00 -24.47
N LEU A 58 0.11 -0.87 -23.78
CA LEU A 58 -0.41 -2.14 -23.28
C LEU A 58 -1.42 -1.93 -22.15
N MET A 59 -1.16 -1.06 -21.19
CA MET A 59 -2.13 -0.75 -20.12
C MET A 59 -3.43 -0.16 -20.67
N ALA A 60 -3.35 0.64 -21.73
CA ALA A 60 -4.54 1.20 -22.39
C ALA A 60 -5.38 0.15 -23.15
N SER A 61 -4.77 -0.97 -23.56
CA SER A 61 -5.44 -2.01 -24.36
C SER A 61 -5.72 -3.31 -23.61
N ALA A 62 -5.02 -3.54 -22.49
CA ALA A 62 -5.14 -4.73 -21.67
C ALA A 62 -6.39 -4.69 -20.79
N ARG A 63 -6.93 -5.88 -20.52
CA ARG A 63 -8.03 -6.08 -19.57
C ARG A 63 -7.55 -6.46 -18.18
N GLU A 64 -6.26 -6.77 -18.03
CA GLU A 64 -5.68 -7.20 -16.76
C GLU A 64 -5.25 -5.98 -15.93
N PRO A 65 -5.70 -5.88 -14.67
CA PRO A 65 -5.33 -4.78 -13.80
C PRO A 65 -3.85 -4.88 -13.38
N VAL A 66 -3.17 -3.74 -13.33
CA VAL A 66 -1.80 -3.62 -12.78
C VAL A 66 -1.82 -2.89 -11.45
N HIS A 67 -0.82 -3.15 -10.60
CA HIS A 67 -0.70 -2.46 -9.32
C HIS A 67 -0.48 -0.95 -9.54
N PRO A 68 -1.21 -0.04 -8.87
CA PRO A 68 -1.11 1.40 -9.12
C PRO A 68 0.23 2.01 -8.67
N PHE A 69 0.81 1.50 -7.58
CA PHE A 69 2.05 2.04 -7.00
C PHE A 69 3.24 2.15 -7.98
N PRO A 70 3.68 1.08 -8.68
CA PRO A 70 4.81 1.17 -9.61
C PRO A 70 4.56 2.18 -10.75
N VAL A 71 3.30 2.39 -11.12
CA VAL A 71 2.88 3.31 -12.18
C VAL A 71 3.04 4.79 -11.79
N LEU A 72 3.08 5.12 -10.50
CA LEU A 72 3.29 6.51 -10.03
C LEU A 72 4.63 7.10 -10.49
N SER A 73 5.60 6.26 -10.83
CA SER A 73 6.90 6.68 -11.34
C SER A 73 6.90 6.97 -12.85
N MET A 74 5.85 6.63 -13.59
CA MET A 74 5.76 6.75 -15.04
C MET A 74 5.16 8.11 -15.47
N ALA A 75 5.40 8.55 -16.70
CA ALA A 75 4.82 9.76 -17.26
C ALA A 75 3.35 9.57 -17.71
N LEU A 76 2.46 9.32 -16.74
CA LEU A 76 1.01 9.23 -16.93
C LEU A 76 0.30 10.50 -16.47
N SER A 77 -0.79 10.85 -17.15
CA SER A 77 -1.73 11.86 -16.70
C SER A 77 -2.55 11.39 -15.49
N ALA A 78 -3.15 12.33 -14.76
CA ALA A 78 -4.02 12.02 -13.63
C ALA A 78 -5.22 11.13 -14.02
N GLY A 79 -5.75 11.29 -15.24
CA GLY A 79 -6.82 10.45 -15.78
C GLY A 79 -6.37 8.99 -15.95
N GLU A 80 -5.18 8.79 -16.54
CA GLU A 80 -4.64 7.44 -16.74
C GLU A 80 -4.29 6.76 -15.40
N GLN A 81 -3.77 7.51 -14.43
CA GLN A 81 -3.54 6.99 -13.07
C GLN A 81 -4.86 6.58 -12.39
N LEU A 82 -5.92 7.36 -12.56
CA LEU A 82 -7.25 7.04 -12.02
C LEU A 82 -7.83 5.77 -12.65
N ASP A 83 -7.67 5.60 -13.96
CA ASP A 83 -8.15 4.41 -14.68
C ASP A 83 -7.44 3.15 -14.18
N VAL A 84 -6.11 3.21 -14.02
CA VAL A 84 -5.32 2.13 -13.42
C VAL A 84 -5.80 1.81 -12.00
N ALA A 85 -5.97 2.83 -11.15
CA ALA A 85 -6.41 2.64 -9.78
C ALA A 85 -7.81 2.01 -9.69
N ARG A 86 -8.75 2.44 -10.54
CA ARG A 86 -10.10 1.88 -10.60
C ARG A 86 -10.11 0.43 -11.08
N ALA A 87 -9.35 0.13 -12.14
CA ALA A 87 -9.24 -1.24 -12.64
C ALA A 87 -8.66 -2.19 -11.58
N TYR A 88 -7.62 -1.75 -10.86
CA TYR A 88 -7.03 -2.52 -9.78
C TYR A 88 -8.00 -2.69 -8.60
N ALA A 89 -8.68 -1.62 -8.18
CA ALA A 89 -9.70 -1.69 -7.12
C ALA A 89 -10.83 -2.66 -7.46
N ALA A 90 -11.28 -2.69 -8.71
CA ALA A 90 -12.32 -3.60 -9.18
C ALA A 90 -11.90 -5.09 -9.16
N SER A 91 -10.60 -5.38 -9.08
CA SER A 91 -10.08 -6.76 -8.96
C SER A 91 -10.30 -7.38 -7.58
N PHE A 92 -10.52 -6.54 -6.55
CA PHE A 92 -10.82 -7.02 -5.22
C PHE A 92 -12.30 -7.40 -5.14
N ALA A 93 -12.58 -8.70 -5.15
CA ALA A 93 -13.90 -9.22 -4.80
C ALA A 93 -14.08 -9.13 -3.28
N ALA A 94 -14.58 -7.98 -2.79
CA ALA A 94 -15.05 -7.88 -1.43
C ALA A 94 -16.53 -8.23 -1.37
N ALA A 95 -16.88 -9.29 -0.66
CA ALA A 95 -18.26 -9.48 -0.22
C ALA A 95 -18.66 -8.23 0.58
N PRO A 96 -19.85 -7.65 0.36
CA PRO A 96 -20.33 -6.57 1.19
C PRO A 96 -20.30 -7.04 2.65
N MET A 97 -19.48 -6.41 3.48
CA MET A 97 -19.59 -6.62 4.91
C MET A 97 -20.90 -6.00 5.37
N GLU A 98 -21.74 -6.76 6.07
CA GLU A 98 -22.88 -6.19 6.78
C GLU A 98 -22.35 -5.22 7.84
N HIS A 99 -22.35 -3.95 7.48
CA HIS A 99 -22.02 -2.86 8.38
C HIS A 99 -23.31 -2.17 8.75
N ARG A 100 -23.65 -2.19 10.04
CA ARG A 100 -24.71 -1.35 10.58
C ARG A 100 -24.23 0.10 10.53
N ARG A 101 -24.75 0.87 9.56
CA ARG A 101 -24.64 2.33 9.61
C ARG A 101 -25.47 2.82 10.79
N GLU A 102 -24.79 3.32 11.81
CA GLU A 102 -25.42 4.19 12.80
C GLU A 102 -25.49 5.59 12.23
N ASP A 103 -26.68 6.19 12.24
CA ASP A 103 -26.84 7.59 11.88
C ASP A 103 -26.16 8.46 12.94
N TYR A 104 -25.22 9.30 12.50
CA TYR A 104 -24.53 10.22 13.39
C TYR A 104 -25.40 11.44 13.65
N ALA A 105 -26.07 11.46 14.80
CA ALA A 105 -26.94 12.56 15.24
C ALA A 105 -26.19 13.67 16.02
N GLY A 106 -24.86 13.64 16.08
CA GLY A 106 -24.05 14.64 16.81
C GLY A 106 -24.05 14.51 18.33
N ALA A 107 -24.75 13.53 18.91
CA ALA A 107 -24.87 13.35 20.36
C ALA A 107 -23.63 12.69 21.03
N ARG A 108 -22.63 12.28 20.24
CA ARG A 108 -21.38 11.67 20.71
C ARG A 108 -20.21 12.18 19.89
N LYS A 109 -18.98 11.99 20.37
CA LYS A 109 -17.78 12.26 19.57
C LYS A 109 -17.79 11.44 18.28
N LEU A 110 -17.30 12.03 17.19
CA LEU A 110 -17.11 11.30 15.94
C LEU A 110 -15.92 10.35 16.10
N ARG A 111 -16.13 9.07 15.79
CA ARG A 111 -15.09 8.04 15.84
C ARG A 111 -14.38 7.95 14.50
N ILE A 112 -13.06 8.13 14.49
CA ILE A 112 -12.25 8.09 13.27
C ILE A 112 -11.20 6.98 13.40
N GLY A 113 -11.18 6.05 12.44
CA GLY A 113 -10.20 4.98 12.35
C GLY A 113 -9.19 5.22 11.24
N TYR A 114 -7.91 5.19 11.56
CA TYR A 114 -6.80 5.23 10.61
C TYR A 114 -6.18 3.84 10.50
N LEU A 115 -6.07 3.28 9.30
CA LEU A 115 -5.48 1.97 9.04
C LEU A 115 -4.17 2.13 8.27
N SER A 116 -3.08 1.57 8.77
CA SER A 116 -1.79 1.61 8.06
C SER A 116 -0.87 0.46 8.47
N ALA A 117 -0.07 -0.06 7.53
CA ALA A 117 1.07 -0.93 7.84
C ALA A 117 2.26 -0.15 8.42
N ASP A 118 2.22 1.18 8.32
CA ASP A 118 3.37 2.06 8.46
C ASP A 118 3.37 2.87 9.76
N PHE A 119 2.59 2.45 10.76
CA PHE A 119 2.68 2.99 12.12
C PHE A 119 3.93 2.44 12.84
N CYS A 120 5.08 2.63 12.21
CA CYS A 120 6.42 2.29 12.66
C CYS A 120 7.35 3.45 12.26
N ARG A 121 8.67 3.25 12.20
CA ARG A 121 9.61 4.28 11.74
C ARG A 121 9.55 4.44 10.21
N HIS A 122 8.42 4.91 9.71
CA HIS A 122 8.11 5.13 8.31
C HIS A 122 7.59 6.56 8.08
N ALA A 123 7.66 7.04 6.83
CA ALA A 123 7.23 8.38 6.45
C ALA A 123 5.79 8.69 6.92
N THR A 124 4.88 7.72 6.80
CA THR A 124 3.48 7.85 7.24
C THR A 124 3.36 8.25 8.71
N ALA A 125 4.00 7.51 9.63
CA ALA A 125 3.92 7.81 11.05
C ALA A 125 4.57 9.16 11.40
N LEU A 126 5.71 9.47 10.78
CA LEU A 126 6.42 10.74 11.00
C LEU A 126 5.59 11.95 10.58
N LEU A 127 4.87 11.86 9.46
CA LEU A 127 4.01 12.94 8.97
C LEU A 127 2.70 13.04 9.76
N MET A 128 2.19 11.91 10.27
CA MET A 128 0.92 11.86 11.01
C MET A 128 1.05 12.11 12.51
N ALA A 129 2.27 12.10 13.03
CA ALA A 129 2.64 12.36 14.42
C ALA A 129 1.88 13.54 15.05
N GLU A 130 2.20 14.75 14.59
CA GLU A 130 1.62 15.99 15.11
C GLU A 130 0.12 16.12 14.80
N PHE A 131 -0.32 15.51 13.69
CA PHE A 131 -1.73 15.46 13.33
C PHE A 131 -2.56 14.68 14.36
N PHE A 132 -2.04 13.59 14.93
CA PHE A 132 -2.72 12.88 16.03
C PHE A 132 -2.69 13.65 17.35
N GLU A 133 -1.60 14.37 17.63
CA GLU A 133 -1.47 15.19 18.85
C GLU A 133 -2.46 16.35 18.86
N ARG A 134 -2.68 16.97 17.70
CA ARG A 134 -3.54 18.16 17.54
C ARG A 134 -5.02 17.84 17.32
N HIS A 135 -5.42 16.58 17.33
CA HIS A 135 -6.84 16.23 17.24
C HIS A 135 -7.64 16.90 18.36
N ASP A 136 -8.75 17.56 18.00
CA ASP A 136 -9.68 18.07 18.98
C ASP A 136 -10.39 16.91 19.69
N ARG A 137 -9.86 16.53 20.85
CA ARG A 137 -10.38 15.46 21.68
C ARG A 137 -11.74 15.78 22.28
N SER A 138 -12.25 17.02 22.19
CA SER A 138 -13.62 17.34 22.57
C SER A 138 -14.64 16.88 21.52
N CYS A 139 -14.27 16.91 20.24
CA CYS A 139 -15.12 16.54 19.11
C CYS A 139 -14.88 15.12 18.59
N PHE A 140 -13.64 14.59 18.71
CA PHE A 140 -13.22 13.35 18.06
C PHE A 140 -12.68 12.31 19.04
N GLU A 141 -12.96 11.05 18.73
CA GLU A 141 -12.34 9.87 19.33
C GLU A 141 -11.57 9.13 18.21
N THR A 142 -10.26 9.03 18.30
CA THR A 142 -9.41 8.50 17.23
C THR A 142 -8.83 7.13 17.56
N PHE A 143 -8.76 6.28 16.54
CA PHE A 143 -8.21 4.92 16.60
C PHE A 143 -7.19 4.74 15.48
N ALA A 144 -6.04 4.18 15.81
CA ALA A 144 -5.02 3.78 14.84
C ALA A 144 -4.91 2.25 14.82
N TYR A 145 -5.20 1.66 13.67
CA TYR A 145 -5.09 0.22 13.41
C TYR A 145 -3.80 -0.02 12.65
N SER A 146 -2.84 -0.68 13.30
CA SER A 146 -1.58 -1.10 12.66
C SER A 146 -1.68 -2.56 12.23
N HIS A 147 -1.26 -2.86 10.99
CA HIS A 147 -1.16 -4.23 10.49
C HIS A 147 0.23 -4.59 9.93
N GLY A 148 1.23 -3.75 10.23
CA GLY A 148 2.63 -4.01 9.90
C GLY A 148 3.34 -4.84 10.98
N ALA A 149 4.60 -5.18 10.73
CA ALA A 149 5.42 -5.89 11.72
C ALA A 149 5.59 -5.04 12.98
N GLU A 150 5.35 -5.64 14.15
CA GLU A 150 5.54 -4.97 15.43
C GLU A 150 7.01 -4.57 15.57
N THR A 151 7.27 -3.27 15.69
CA THR A 151 8.62 -2.76 15.86
C THR A 151 8.70 -2.05 17.21
N THR A 152 9.70 -2.36 18.03
CA THR A 152 9.88 -1.85 19.40
C THR A 152 10.27 -0.36 19.48
N VAL A 153 10.00 0.41 18.42
CA VAL A 153 10.43 1.81 18.34
C VAL A 153 9.44 2.67 19.10
N ASN A 154 9.93 3.34 20.14
CA ASN A 154 9.19 4.40 20.81
C ASN A 154 9.10 5.60 19.86
N LEU A 155 7.95 5.77 19.21
CA LEU A 155 7.67 6.92 18.34
C LEU A 155 7.34 8.20 19.13
N GLY A 156 7.44 8.19 20.46
CA GLY A 156 7.00 9.29 21.33
C GLY A 156 5.50 9.30 21.62
N PHE A 157 4.72 8.47 20.92
CA PHE A 157 3.30 8.25 21.17
C PHE A 157 3.15 7.13 22.19
N GLY A 158 2.60 7.45 23.36
CA GLY A 158 2.24 6.45 24.37
C GLY A 158 1.16 5.51 23.85
N CYS A 159 1.54 4.45 23.13
CA CYS A 159 0.75 3.24 23.08
C CYS A 159 0.80 2.63 24.49
N ALA A 160 -0.27 2.79 25.26
CA ALA A 160 -0.45 2.01 26.45
C ALA A 160 -0.39 0.52 26.05
N PRO A 161 0.44 -0.31 26.71
CA PRO A 161 0.42 -1.74 26.45
C PRO A 161 -0.99 -2.28 26.73
N PRO A 162 -1.47 -3.28 25.98
CA PRO A 162 -2.74 -3.91 26.28
C PRO A 162 -2.71 -4.40 27.74
N SER A 163 -3.67 -3.93 28.53
CA SER A 163 -3.85 -4.37 29.90
C SER A 163 -4.15 -5.88 29.89
N THR A 164 -3.15 -6.70 30.17
CA THR A 164 -3.36 -8.10 30.54
C THR A 164 -4.03 -8.12 31.91
N ASN A 165 -5.36 -8.20 31.93
CA ASN A 165 -6.09 -8.71 33.06
C ASN A 165 -7.47 -9.18 32.61
N SER A 166 -7.68 -10.50 32.61
CA SER A 166 -8.66 -11.11 33.51
C SER A 166 -8.48 -12.62 33.51
N SER A 167 -7.89 -13.07 34.61
CA SER A 167 -8.02 -14.38 35.23
C SER A 167 -9.37 -15.02 34.97
N ILE A 168 -9.38 -16.16 34.28
CA ILE A 168 -10.50 -17.11 34.38
C ILE A 168 -10.18 -17.99 35.59
N SER A 169 -10.69 -17.56 36.75
CA SER A 169 -10.87 -18.43 37.91
C SER A 169 -12.04 -19.38 37.62
N GLY A 170 -11.80 -20.67 37.77
CA GLY A 170 -12.84 -21.69 37.63
C GLY A 170 -13.91 -21.60 38.72
N GLN A 171 -15.12 -21.99 38.32
CA GLN A 171 -15.97 -22.99 38.98
C GLN A 171 -16.78 -23.70 37.89
#